data_AF-A0A1H9Q5A9-F1
#
_entry.id   AF-A0A1H9Q5A9-F1
#
_cell.length_a   1.000
_cell.length_b   1.000
_cell.length_c   1.000
_cell.angle_alpha   90.00
_cell.angle_beta   90.00
_cell.angle_gamma   90.00
#
_symmetry.space_group_name_H-M   'P 1'
#
loop_
_entity.id
_entity.type
_entity.pdbx_description
1 polymer ?
#
loop_
_entity_poly.entity_id
_entity_poly.type
_entity_poly.pdbx_seq_one_letter_code
_entity_poly.pdbx_strand_id
1 'polypeptide(L)'
;MPTQFPDEPPTERHFAPDPALMQAARARGAARWAAAGDQRAPQEKPPGGPIKPRTAAIVAIAALLVLATVAVVTFDGGSGEGNTNVAQPSHSYVPGLITPPEELPEESTSHSLDPTLASSALGLMPTSTQNAVPPPAGDTGRAPGGAKSFTTGPGCGGYTSVGSYRDGRKGWVDHGDGRCGTSFVSIPMSGDARRDDATAYGMWTFAVTGTCEVSVHVPNGSLEQVGGNPTVYYVFDRNGVGGTPMASFAIKQVDKRGQWVVAGKFKASGNLTVQLLSRGQDWNGSGPTYAHHAASAVKADCTA
;
A
#
# COMPACT_ATOMS: atom_id res chain seq x y z
N MET A 1 44.80 19.12 37.89
CA MET A 1 45.32 18.89 36.54
C MET A 1 44.15 19.05 35.57
N PRO A 2 44.12 20.08 34.71
CA PRO A 2 43.05 20.26 33.74
C PRO A 2 43.29 19.35 32.53
N THR A 3 42.29 18.53 32.18
CA THR A 3 42.27 17.70 30.97
C THR A 3 41.83 18.54 29.78
N GLN A 4 42.76 18.74 28.84
CA GLN A 4 42.58 19.43 27.57
C GLN A 4 41.92 18.45 26.59
N PHE A 5 40.71 18.75 26.12
CA PHE A 5 40.09 18.04 25.00
C PHE A 5 40.65 18.59 23.68
N PRO A 6 41.04 17.75 22.72
CA PRO A 6 41.49 18.21 21.41
C PRO A 6 40.32 18.72 20.56
N ASP A 7 40.52 19.86 19.91
CA ASP A 7 39.60 20.48 18.97
C ASP A 7 39.33 19.56 17.77
N GLU A 8 38.05 19.25 17.53
CA GLU A 8 37.57 18.50 16.38
C GLU A 8 37.52 19.43 15.15
N PRO A 9 38.08 19.02 13.99
CA PRO A 9 38.09 19.88 12.80
C PRO A 9 36.68 20.01 12.20
N PRO A 10 36.33 21.18 11.62
CA PRO A 10 34.97 21.47 11.18
C PRO A 10 34.52 20.53 10.05
N THR A 11 33.38 19.89 10.29
CA THR A 11 32.68 18.97 9.40
C THR A 11 32.26 19.65 8.10
N GLU A 12 32.40 18.92 7.01
CA GLU A 12 31.91 19.12 5.64
C GLU A 12 31.25 20.47 5.30
N ARG A 13 31.94 21.26 4.49
CA ARG A 13 31.32 22.36 3.76
C ARG A 13 30.31 21.78 2.78
N HIS A 14 29.02 21.99 3.04
CA HIS A 14 27.97 21.82 2.03
C HIS A 14 28.26 22.75 0.85
N PHE A 15 28.84 22.20 -0.21
CA PHE A 15 28.98 22.91 -1.47
C PHE A 15 27.58 23.15 -2.04
N ALA A 16 27.24 24.42 -2.26
CA ALA A 16 26.04 24.78 -2.99
C ALA A 16 26.06 24.08 -4.37
N PRO A 17 24.92 23.55 -4.85
CA PRO A 17 24.86 22.90 -6.15
C PRO A 17 25.36 23.84 -7.25
N ASP A 18 26.19 23.32 -8.15
CA ASP A 18 26.73 24.08 -9.27
C ASP A 18 25.57 24.74 -10.07
N PRO A 19 25.55 26.08 -10.19
CA PRO A 19 24.51 26.79 -10.91
C PRO A 19 24.40 26.36 -12.38
N ALA A 20 25.49 25.91 -13.01
CA ALA A 20 25.48 25.41 -14.38
C ALA A 20 24.70 24.09 -14.51
N LEU A 21 24.86 23.19 -13.53
CA LEU A 21 24.09 21.94 -13.45
C LEU A 21 22.60 22.20 -13.26
N MET A 22 22.25 23.18 -12.42
CA MET A 22 20.87 23.60 -12.20
C MET A 22 20.25 24.21 -13.46
N GLN A 23 21.01 25.00 -14.22
CA GLN A 23 20.54 25.60 -15.48
C GLN A 23 20.37 24.54 -16.57
N ALA A 24 21.28 23.57 -16.68
CA ALA A 24 21.16 22.43 -17.59
C ALA A 24 19.97 21.53 -17.24
N ALA A 25 19.63 21.36 -15.95
CA ALA A 25 18.42 20.64 -15.53
C ALA A 25 17.14 21.37 -15.97
N ARG A 26 17.08 22.70 -15.79
CA ARG A 26 15.94 23.52 -16.25
C ARG A 26 15.77 23.48 -17.78
N ALA A 27 16.87 23.55 -18.54
CA ALA A 27 16.82 23.46 -20.00
C ALA A 27 16.26 22.11 -20.49
N ARG A 28 16.66 21.01 -19.85
CA ARG A 28 16.13 19.66 -20.15
C ARG A 28 14.63 19.52 -19.80
N GLY A 29 14.19 20.14 -18.71
CA GLY A 29 12.78 20.24 -18.36
C GLY A 29 11.97 21.00 -19.42
N ALA A 30 12.44 22.17 -19.84
CA ALA A 30 11.78 23.00 -20.85
C ALA A 30 11.66 22.28 -22.22
N ALA A 31 12.72 21.57 -22.65
CA ALA A 31 12.69 20.80 -23.90
C ALA A 31 11.66 19.65 -23.87
N ARG A 32 11.49 19.00 -22.70
CA ARG A 32 10.47 17.96 -22.51
C ARG A 32 9.04 18.51 -22.61
N TRP A 33 8.79 19.71 -22.07
CA TRP A 33 7.48 20.36 -22.18
C TRP A 33 7.20 20.86 -23.60
N ALA A 34 8.21 21.37 -24.32
CA ALA A 34 8.06 21.77 -25.71
C ALA A 34 7.80 20.58 -26.66
N ALA A 35 8.39 19.42 -26.37
CA ALA A 35 8.17 18.19 -27.14
C ALA A 35 6.83 17.50 -26.83
N ALA A 36 6.15 17.87 -25.73
CA ALA A 36 4.88 17.28 -25.33
C ALA A 36 3.70 17.68 -26.24
N GLY A 37 3.87 18.71 -27.08
CA GLY A 37 2.89 19.12 -28.10
C GLY A 37 1.60 19.66 -27.51
N ASP A 38 0.98 20.62 -28.20
CA ASP A 38 -0.36 21.11 -27.88
C ASP A 38 -1.34 19.93 -27.81
N GLN A 39 -1.84 19.65 -26.61
CA GLN A 39 -3.04 18.85 -26.46
C GLN A 39 -4.14 19.57 -27.25
N ARG A 40 -4.63 18.92 -28.30
CA ARG A 40 -5.78 19.42 -29.06
C ARG A 40 -6.88 19.81 -28.08
N ALA A 41 -7.34 21.05 -28.19
CA ALA A 41 -8.52 21.53 -27.50
C ALA A 41 -9.66 20.51 -27.64
N PRO A 42 -10.47 20.31 -26.58
CA PRO A 42 -11.62 19.41 -26.63
C PRO A 42 -12.45 19.74 -27.87
N GLN A 43 -12.66 18.74 -28.72
CA GLN A 43 -13.49 18.91 -29.91
C GLN A 43 -14.91 19.24 -29.44
N GLU A 44 -15.31 20.49 -29.64
CA GLU A 44 -16.64 20.98 -29.29
C GLU A 44 -17.68 20.14 -30.05
N LYS A 45 -18.54 19.46 -29.29
CA LYS A 45 -19.57 18.58 -29.83
C LYS A 45 -20.49 19.42 -30.74
N PRO A 46 -20.70 19.03 -32.02
CA PRO A 46 -21.54 19.80 -32.91
C PRO A 46 -22.97 19.91 -32.35
N PRO A 47 -23.65 21.06 -32.54
CA PRO A 47 -25.00 21.26 -32.05
C PRO A 47 -25.93 20.20 -32.62
N GLY A 48 -26.68 19.54 -31.73
CA GLY A 48 -27.64 18.51 -32.09
C GLY A 48 -28.66 19.05 -33.11
N GLY A 49 -28.88 18.28 -34.17
CA GLY A 49 -29.84 18.59 -35.22
C GLY A 49 -31.30 18.69 -34.73
N PRO A 50 -32.21 19.16 -35.59
CA PRO A 50 -33.54 19.61 -35.20
C PRO A 50 -34.39 18.49 -34.59
N ILE A 51 -34.81 18.71 -33.34
CA ILE A 51 -35.76 17.86 -32.62
C ILE A 51 -37.13 18.03 -33.27
N LYS A 52 -37.71 16.91 -33.73
CA LYS A 52 -39.04 16.85 -34.37
C LYS A 52 -40.12 17.37 -33.40
N PRO A 53 -41.05 18.22 -33.84
CA PRO A 53 -42.08 18.80 -32.99
C PRO A 53 -43.24 17.82 -32.85
N ARG A 54 -43.34 17.12 -31.71
CA ARG A 54 -44.58 16.49 -31.22
C ARG A 54 -44.36 15.84 -29.86
N THR A 55 -44.20 16.67 -28.83
CA THR A 55 -44.63 16.46 -27.43
C THR A 55 -44.03 17.59 -26.59
N ALA A 56 -44.65 18.76 -26.68
CA ALA A 56 -44.44 19.85 -25.76
C ALA A 56 -45.53 19.78 -24.70
N ALA A 57 -45.19 19.31 -23.49
CA ALA A 57 -45.89 19.61 -22.26
C ALA A 57 -45.04 19.14 -21.07
N ILE A 58 -44.93 19.99 -20.05
CA ILE A 58 -44.35 19.75 -18.71
C ILE A 58 -42.82 19.95 -18.59
N VAL A 59 -42.37 21.20 -18.79
CA VAL A 59 -41.26 21.78 -18.01
C VAL A 59 -41.61 23.24 -17.69
N ALA A 60 -42.26 23.44 -16.55
CA ALA A 60 -42.28 24.69 -15.81
C ALA A 60 -42.51 24.28 -14.35
N ILE A 61 -41.83 24.92 -13.40
CA ILE A 61 -41.68 24.56 -11.97
C ILE A 61 -40.43 23.71 -11.67
N ALA A 62 -39.24 24.31 -11.83
CA ALA A 62 -38.06 24.03 -10.99
C ALA A 62 -36.93 25.08 -11.14
N ALA A 63 -37.24 26.28 -11.66
CA ALA A 63 -36.25 27.36 -11.87
C ALA A 63 -36.52 28.59 -10.96
N LEU A 64 -37.15 28.39 -9.80
CA LEU A 64 -37.59 29.47 -8.90
C LEU A 64 -37.19 29.26 -7.43
N LEU A 65 -36.08 28.57 -7.17
CA LEU A 65 -35.52 28.37 -5.82
C LEU A 65 -33.98 28.52 -5.79
N VAL A 66 -33.41 29.58 -6.39
CA VAL A 66 -31.97 29.91 -6.24
C VAL A 66 -31.75 31.38 -5.85
N LEU A 67 -32.76 32.09 -5.37
CA LEU A 67 -32.60 33.49 -4.94
C LEU A 67 -33.28 33.75 -3.60
N ALA A 68 -32.63 33.36 -2.50
CA ALA A 68 -32.68 34.05 -1.20
C ALA A 68 -31.94 33.25 -0.12
N THR A 69 -30.72 33.67 0.22
CA THR A 69 -30.20 33.80 1.61
C THR A 69 -28.70 34.13 1.55
N VAL A 70 -28.40 35.38 1.21
CA VAL A 70 -27.18 36.04 1.65
C VAL A 70 -27.51 36.68 3.00
N ALA A 71 -26.96 36.12 4.09
CA ALA A 71 -26.91 36.77 5.39
C ALA A 71 -25.57 36.45 6.06
N VAL A 72 -24.65 37.39 5.88
CA VAL A 72 -23.55 37.83 6.75
C VAL A 72 -23.22 36.94 7.96
N VAL A 73 -22.05 36.31 7.92
CA VAL A 73 -21.18 36.20 9.11
C VAL A 73 -19.73 36.41 8.66
N THR A 74 -19.24 37.63 8.82
CA THR A 74 -17.81 37.93 8.85
C THR A 74 -17.30 37.58 10.24
N PHE A 75 -16.47 36.53 10.35
CA PHE A 75 -15.55 36.40 11.48
C PHE A 75 -14.11 36.49 10.97
N ASP A 76 -13.48 37.50 11.55
CA ASP A 76 -12.07 37.87 11.54
C ASP A 76 -11.21 36.79 12.24
N GLY A 77 -9.94 36.73 11.86
CA GLY A 77 -8.88 36.27 12.75
C GLY A 77 -8.32 34.87 12.53
N GLY A 78 -7.06 34.82 12.07
CA GLY A 78 -6.12 33.81 12.56
C GLY A 78 -5.28 33.10 11.50
N SER A 79 -4.35 33.83 10.87
CA SER A 79 -3.18 33.22 10.24
C SER A 79 -2.31 32.59 11.33
N GLY A 80 -2.43 31.27 11.49
CA GLY A 80 -1.56 30.45 12.32
C GLY A 80 -0.95 29.33 11.48
N GLU A 81 0.25 29.57 10.96
CA GLU A 81 1.15 28.53 10.46
C GLU A 81 1.53 27.59 11.62
N GLY A 82 0.65 26.63 11.89
CA GLY A 82 0.91 25.48 12.75
C GLY A 82 1.48 24.35 11.92
N ASN A 83 2.79 24.34 11.74
CA ASN A 83 3.54 23.22 11.18
C ASN A 83 3.51 22.05 12.18
N THR A 84 2.37 21.35 12.30
CA THR A 84 2.31 20.09 13.05
C THR A 84 2.88 19.00 12.16
N ASN A 85 4.20 18.89 12.24
CA ASN A 85 4.92 17.66 11.97
C ASN A 85 4.37 16.62 12.98
N VAL A 86 3.25 15.99 12.65
CA VAL A 86 2.75 14.83 13.38
C VAL A 86 3.78 13.76 13.11
N ALA A 87 4.71 13.61 14.06
CA ALA A 87 5.62 12.49 14.09
C ALA A 87 4.79 11.22 13.95
N GLN A 88 4.93 10.56 12.81
CA GLN A 88 4.44 9.21 12.58
C GLN A 88 4.95 8.37 13.76
N PRO A 89 4.09 7.66 14.51
CA PRO A 89 4.57 6.87 15.62
C PRO A 89 5.55 5.83 15.07
N SER A 90 6.75 5.81 15.63
CA SER A 90 7.69 4.70 15.49
C SER A 90 7.07 3.49 16.18
N HIS A 91 6.18 2.81 15.46
CA HIS A 91 5.49 1.63 15.98
C HIS A 91 6.49 0.48 16.16
N SER A 92 6.41 -0.15 17.32
CA SER A 92 7.09 -1.39 17.65
C SER A 92 6.79 -2.44 16.58
N TYR A 93 7.82 -2.74 15.79
CA TYR A 93 7.87 -3.88 14.89
C TYR A 93 7.61 -5.16 15.70
N VAL A 94 6.61 -5.95 15.31
CA VAL A 94 6.45 -7.33 15.80
C VAL A 94 7.43 -8.19 14.99
N PRO A 95 8.49 -8.76 15.60
CA PRO A 95 9.44 -9.60 14.89
C PRO A 95 8.77 -10.91 14.45
N GLY A 96 8.93 -11.28 13.18
CA GLY A 96 8.45 -12.59 12.75
C GLY A 96 8.57 -12.97 11.27
N LEU A 97 8.69 -12.04 10.33
CA LEU A 97 8.91 -12.35 8.91
C LEU A 97 9.61 -11.16 8.23
N ILE A 98 10.70 -11.45 7.53
CA ILE A 98 11.68 -10.55 6.88
C ILE A 98 12.85 -10.17 7.81
N THR A 99 13.86 -11.04 7.83
CA THR A 99 15.25 -10.61 8.05
C THR A 99 15.63 -9.65 6.92
N PRO A 100 16.18 -8.46 7.20
CA PRO A 100 16.87 -7.66 6.18
C PRO A 100 18.00 -8.51 5.56
N PRO A 101 18.31 -8.38 4.26
CA PRO A 101 19.49 -9.02 3.71
C PRO A 101 20.72 -8.43 4.41
N GLU A 102 21.47 -9.30 5.07
CA GLU A 102 22.79 -9.01 5.60
C GLU A 102 23.69 -8.52 4.45
N GLU A 103 24.32 -7.35 4.65
CA GLU A 103 25.36 -6.85 3.76
C GLU A 103 26.49 -7.89 3.69
N LEU A 104 26.74 -8.39 2.48
CA LEU A 104 27.92 -9.20 2.16
C LEU A 104 29.18 -8.34 2.37
N PRO A 105 30.21 -8.81 3.09
CA PRO A 105 31.50 -8.15 3.07
C PRO A 105 32.18 -8.37 1.72
N GLU A 106 32.76 -7.27 1.20
CA GLU A 106 33.73 -7.31 0.12
C GLU A 106 34.99 -8.06 0.57
N GLU A 107 35.41 -9.08 -0.18
CA GLU A 107 36.79 -9.55 -0.11
C GLU A 107 37.32 -9.79 -1.51
N SER A 108 38.19 -8.86 -1.94
CA SER A 108 39.12 -9.05 -3.03
C SER A 108 40.36 -9.74 -2.48
N THR A 109 40.76 -10.89 -3.02
CA THR A 109 42.15 -11.12 -3.47
C THR A 109 42.29 -12.42 -4.26
N SER A 110 43.06 -12.28 -5.33
CA SER A 110 43.55 -13.28 -6.27
C SER A 110 44.24 -14.46 -5.59
N HIS A 111 44.02 -15.69 -6.07
CA HIS A 111 45.10 -16.65 -6.31
C HIS A 111 44.69 -17.66 -7.40
N SER A 112 45.44 -17.58 -8.50
CA SER A 112 45.53 -18.56 -9.59
C SER A 112 46.14 -19.86 -9.07
N LEU A 113 45.57 -21.03 -9.41
CA LEU A 113 46.29 -22.26 -9.75
C LEU A 113 45.35 -23.26 -10.48
N ASP A 114 45.96 -24.00 -11.40
CA ASP A 114 45.46 -24.89 -12.47
C ASP A 114 44.44 -26.00 -12.13
N PRO A 115 43.67 -26.48 -13.14
CA PRO A 115 42.83 -27.68 -13.03
C PRO A 115 43.50 -28.90 -13.66
N THR A 116 43.86 -29.92 -12.87
CA THR A 116 43.94 -31.32 -13.34
C THR A 116 44.29 -32.23 -12.18
N LEU A 117 43.37 -33.11 -11.78
CA LEU A 117 43.58 -34.56 -11.72
C LEU A 117 42.33 -35.23 -11.15
N ALA A 118 41.90 -36.26 -11.86
CA ALA A 118 40.71 -37.04 -11.60
C ALA A 118 40.91 -38.09 -10.49
N SER A 119 39.79 -38.42 -9.85
CA SER A 119 39.38 -39.73 -9.34
C SER A 119 40.41 -40.66 -8.68
N SER A 120 40.18 -40.99 -7.39
CA SER A 120 39.74 -42.32 -6.93
C SER A 120 40.03 -42.50 -5.43
N ALA A 121 38.98 -42.69 -4.62
CA ALA A 121 39.03 -43.49 -3.39
C ALA A 121 37.61 -43.68 -2.84
N LEU A 122 37.05 -44.85 -3.14
CA LEU A 122 35.97 -45.47 -2.38
C LEU A 122 36.51 -45.81 -0.97
N GLY A 123 35.79 -45.44 0.08
CA GLY A 123 36.09 -45.92 1.42
C GLY A 123 35.40 -45.17 2.55
N LEU A 124 34.37 -45.81 3.12
CA LEU A 124 33.95 -45.72 4.53
C LEU A 124 33.42 -44.35 5.01
N MET A 125 32.12 -44.11 4.81
CA MET A 125 31.36 -43.12 5.58
C MET A 125 30.72 -43.81 6.80
N PRO A 126 30.91 -43.31 8.03
CA PRO A 126 30.11 -43.72 9.18
C PRO A 126 28.69 -43.18 9.07
N THR A 127 27.74 -44.01 9.46
CA THR A 127 26.30 -43.73 9.52
C THR A 127 26.03 -42.51 10.40
N SER A 128 25.77 -41.36 9.80
CA SER A 128 25.17 -40.22 10.51
C SER A 128 23.68 -40.50 10.65
N THR A 129 23.23 -40.69 11.88
CA THR A 129 21.84 -40.83 12.30
C THR A 129 21.08 -39.56 11.92
N GLN A 130 20.44 -39.59 10.76
CA GLN A 130 19.53 -38.54 10.32
C GLN A 130 18.28 -38.65 11.20
N ASN A 131 18.19 -37.81 12.24
CA ASN A 131 16.94 -37.55 12.94
C ASN A 131 15.96 -37.00 11.91
N ALA A 132 15.13 -37.89 11.36
CA ALA A 132 13.98 -37.54 10.55
C ALA A 132 13.06 -36.68 11.41
N VAL A 133 13.04 -35.37 11.14
CA VAL A 133 12.00 -34.48 11.64
C VAL A 133 10.68 -35.01 11.10
N PRO A 134 9.69 -35.35 11.96
CA PRO A 134 8.39 -35.79 11.49
C PRO A 134 7.76 -34.68 10.62
N PRO A 135 7.07 -35.01 9.52
CA PRO A 135 6.29 -34.02 8.80
C PRO A 135 5.30 -33.35 9.78
N PRO A 136 5.06 -32.03 9.68
CA PRO A 136 4.04 -31.39 10.50
C PRO A 136 2.73 -32.11 10.27
N ALA A 137 2.13 -32.60 11.37
CA ALA A 137 0.84 -33.26 11.35
C ALA A 137 -0.15 -32.37 10.60
N GLY A 138 -0.76 -32.91 9.55
CA GLY A 138 -1.89 -32.29 8.90
C GLY A 138 -2.99 -32.16 9.93
N ASP A 139 -3.23 -30.94 10.40
CA ASP A 139 -4.26 -30.64 11.38
C ASP A 139 -5.62 -30.88 10.72
N THR A 140 -6.22 -32.03 11.02
CA THR A 140 -7.54 -32.42 10.54
C THR A 140 -8.59 -31.54 11.21
N GLY A 141 -8.74 -30.31 10.71
CA GLY A 141 -10.02 -29.74 10.27
C GLY A 141 -11.22 -29.81 11.21
N ARG A 142 -11.05 -29.80 12.54
CA ARG A 142 -12.15 -29.53 13.46
C ARG A 142 -11.91 -28.20 14.16
N ALA A 143 -12.59 -27.18 13.65
CA ALA A 143 -12.68 -25.89 14.30
C ALA A 143 -13.05 -26.11 15.79
N PRO A 144 -12.30 -25.54 16.75
CA PRO A 144 -12.65 -25.60 18.16
C PRO A 144 -14.12 -25.17 18.33
N GLY A 145 -14.89 -25.90 19.14
CA GLY A 145 -16.31 -25.58 19.35
C GLY A 145 -16.46 -24.09 19.70
N GLY A 146 -17.27 -23.37 18.91
CA GLY A 146 -17.47 -21.92 19.06
C GLY A 146 -16.69 -21.03 18.08
N ALA A 147 -15.82 -21.60 17.22
CA ALA A 147 -15.15 -20.83 16.18
C ALA A 147 -16.13 -20.40 15.06
N LYS A 148 -16.10 -19.11 14.69
CA LYS A 148 -16.88 -18.53 13.58
C LYS A 148 -15.94 -17.94 12.54
N SER A 149 -16.21 -18.23 11.27
CA SER A 149 -15.44 -17.70 10.14
C SER A 149 -16.24 -16.63 9.41
N PHE A 150 -15.63 -15.48 9.18
CA PHE A 150 -16.21 -14.37 8.44
C PHE A 150 -15.27 -13.97 7.31
N THR A 151 -15.77 -13.81 6.09
CA THR A 151 -14.99 -13.26 4.98
C THR A 151 -15.70 -12.03 4.43
N THR A 152 -14.95 -10.94 4.29
CA THR A 152 -15.43 -9.66 3.76
C THR A 152 -14.47 -9.20 2.65
N GLY A 153 -14.92 -8.28 1.81
CA GLY A 153 -14.13 -7.84 0.67
C GLY A 153 -14.97 -7.19 -0.42
N PRO A 154 -14.31 -6.66 -1.45
CA PRO A 154 -14.99 -6.18 -2.65
C PRO A 154 -15.92 -7.28 -3.18
N GLY A 155 -17.21 -6.96 -3.36
CA GLY A 155 -18.20 -7.90 -3.89
C GLY A 155 -18.89 -8.82 -2.87
N CYS A 156 -18.52 -8.81 -1.58
CA CYS A 156 -19.17 -9.66 -0.57
C CYS A 156 -19.45 -8.96 0.77
N GLY A 157 -19.44 -7.62 0.77
CA GLY A 157 -19.80 -6.80 1.92
C GLY A 157 -18.63 -6.57 2.89
N GLY A 158 -18.87 -5.68 3.85
CA GLY A 158 -17.90 -5.33 4.88
C GLY A 158 -16.65 -4.59 4.38
N TYR A 159 -16.58 -4.23 3.09
CA TYR A 159 -15.47 -3.49 2.50
C TYR A 159 -15.91 -2.10 2.03
N THR A 160 -15.04 -1.10 2.25
CA THR A 160 -15.23 0.28 1.81
C THR A 160 -13.96 0.81 1.16
N SER A 161 -14.11 1.48 0.01
CA SER A 161 -13.07 2.24 -0.66
C SER A 161 -13.18 3.72 -0.28
N VAL A 162 -12.35 4.19 0.65
CA VAL A 162 -12.34 5.60 1.07
C VAL A 162 -11.43 6.40 0.15
N GLY A 163 -11.87 7.58 -0.28
CA GLY A 163 -11.11 8.45 -1.19
C GLY A 163 -10.96 7.88 -2.61
N SER A 164 -11.78 6.91 -3.00
CA SER A 164 -11.65 6.28 -4.32
C SER A 164 -11.97 7.23 -5.46
N TYR A 165 -11.16 7.20 -6.51
CA TYR A 165 -11.38 7.92 -7.75
C TYR A 165 -11.02 7.04 -8.95
N ARG A 166 -11.56 7.34 -10.13
CA ARG A 166 -11.32 6.57 -11.36
C ARG A 166 -10.56 7.45 -12.36
N ASP A 167 -9.29 7.13 -12.58
CA ASP A 167 -8.40 7.82 -13.53
C ASP A 167 -7.54 6.81 -14.31
N GLY A 168 -8.21 5.76 -14.83
CA GLY A 168 -7.55 4.66 -15.50
C GLY A 168 -6.43 4.04 -14.64
N ARG A 169 -5.21 3.99 -15.19
CA ARG A 169 -4.02 3.40 -14.55
C ARG A 169 -3.45 4.22 -13.40
N LYS A 170 -3.96 5.43 -13.12
CA LYS A 170 -3.55 6.26 -11.98
C LYS A 170 -4.53 6.23 -10.82
N GLY A 171 -5.70 5.67 -11.04
CA GLY A 171 -6.78 5.63 -10.07
C GLY A 171 -7.09 4.23 -9.60
N TRP A 172 -8.21 4.12 -8.91
CA TRP A 172 -8.68 2.84 -8.41
C TRP A 172 -9.24 2.02 -9.57
N VAL A 173 -8.89 0.74 -9.64
CA VAL A 173 -9.36 -0.16 -10.71
C VAL A 173 -9.92 -1.44 -10.10
N ASP A 174 -11.10 -1.84 -10.55
CA ASP A 174 -11.73 -3.09 -10.10
C ASP A 174 -11.29 -4.25 -11.01
N HIS A 175 -10.99 -5.37 -10.39
CA HIS A 175 -10.50 -6.59 -11.04
C HIS A 175 -11.24 -7.83 -10.52
N GLY A 176 -10.98 -8.99 -11.15
CA GLY A 176 -11.65 -10.26 -10.85
C GLY A 176 -10.76 -11.30 -10.17
N ASP A 177 -11.42 -12.19 -9.41
CA ASP A 177 -10.94 -13.32 -8.59
C ASP A 177 -10.27 -12.99 -7.24
N GLY A 178 -10.60 -11.83 -6.67
CA GLY A 178 -10.32 -11.43 -5.28
C GLY A 178 -11.06 -12.17 -4.15
N ARG A 179 -11.39 -13.44 -4.41
CA ARG A 179 -12.01 -14.55 -3.62
C ARG A 179 -13.00 -14.25 -2.50
N CYS A 180 -13.67 -13.13 -2.59
CA CYS A 180 -14.98 -12.92 -1.99
C CYS A 180 -15.82 -12.14 -3.03
N GLY A 181 -17.00 -12.62 -3.42
CA GLY A 181 -17.85 -11.96 -4.42
C GLY A 181 -17.32 -11.89 -5.87
N THR A 182 -16.12 -12.41 -6.13
CA THR A 182 -15.35 -12.41 -7.40
C THR A 182 -14.52 -11.17 -7.72
N SER A 183 -14.36 -10.17 -6.84
CA SER A 183 -13.58 -8.96 -7.18
C SER A 183 -12.48 -8.59 -6.18
N PHE A 184 -11.47 -7.88 -6.67
CA PHE A 184 -10.53 -7.09 -5.86
C PHE A 184 -10.39 -5.70 -6.45
N VAL A 185 -9.81 -4.77 -5.68
CA VAL A 185 -9.59 -3.39 -6.10
C VAL A 185 -8.10 -3.08 -6.04
N SER A 186 -7.56 -2.57 -7.13
CA SER A 186 -6.22 -2.00 -7.18
C SER A 186 -6.28 -0.55 -6.73
N ILE A 187 -5.59 -0.25 -5.64
CA ILE A 187 -5.52 1.04 -4.96
C ILE A 187 -4.21 1.72 -5.36
N PRO A 188 -4.23 2.93 -5.92
CA PRO A 188 -3.02 3.64 -6.30
C PRO A 188 -2.15 3.88 -5.08
N MET A 189 -0.83 3.81 -5.28
CA MET A 189 0.10 4.19 -4.23
C MET A 189 0.14 5.71 -4.09
N SER A 190 0.54 6.19 -2.92
CA SER A 190 0.69 7.62 -2.61
C SER A 190 1.79 8.31 -3.43
N GLY A 191 2.69 7.55 -4.06
CA GLY A 191 3.88 8.04 -4.75
C GLY A 191 5.09 8.24 -3.83
N ASP A 192 4.95 7.98 -2.54
CA ASP A 192 6.00 8.09 -1.51
C ASP A 192 6.10 6.79 -0.70
N ALA A 193 7.31 6.24 -0.58
CA ALA A 193 7.55 4.99 0.15
C ALA A 193 7.36 5.13 1.67
N ARG A 194 7.38 6.35 2.22
CA ARG A 194 7.34 6.62 3.66
C ARG A 194 6.02 7.25 4.11
N ARG A 195 5.25 7.81 3.18
CA ARG A 195 4.04 8.56 3.47
C ARG A 195 2.81 7.93 2.82
N ASP A 196 1.79 7.70 3.61
CA ASP A 196 0.45 7.36 3.14
C ASP A 196 -0.36 8.61 2.75
N ASP A 197 -1.32 8.44 1.85
CA ASP A 197 -2.41 9.39 1.67
C ASP A 197 -3.53 9.04 2.65
N ALA A 198 -3.67 9.85 3.70
CA ALA A 198 -4.67 9.65 4.75
C ALA A 198 -6.12 9.75 4.24
N THR A 199 -6.33 10.32 3.05
CA THR A 199 -7.67 10.47 2.46
C THR A 199 -8.08 9.27 1.60
N ALA A 200 -7.14 8.39 1.23
CA ALA A 200 -7.37 7.27 0.31
C ALA A 200 -6.88 5.93 0.89
N TYR A 201 -7.80 5.02 1.21
CA TYR A 201 -7.49 3.71 1.80
C TYR A 201 -8.61 2.69 1.62
N GLY A 202 -8.25 1.41 1.66
CA GLY A 202 -9.20 0.30 1.70
C GLY A 202 -9.51 -0.08 3.15
N MET A 203 -10.78 -0.36 3.47
CA MET A 203 -11.19 -0.70 4.83
C MET A 203 -12.10 -1.93 4.84
N TRP A 204 -11.84 -2.87 5.75
CA TRP A 204 -12.71 -4.01 6.04
C TRP A 204 -13.21 -3.93 7.49
N THR A 205 -14.50 -4.14 7.69
CA THR A 205 -15.13 -4.12 9.01
C THR A 205 -15.83 -5.45 9.29
N PHE A 206 -15.61 -5.99 10.48
CA PHE A 206 -16.22 -7.21 10.99
C PHE A 206 -16.95 -6.91 12.29
N ALA A 207 -18.17 -7.43 12.45
CA ALA A 207 -18.91 -7.41 13.71
C ALA A 207 -18.63 -8.72 14.48
N VAL A 208 -17.57 -8.74 15.29
CA VAL A 208 -17.01 -9.95 15.91
C VAL A 208 -16.51 -9.67 17.33
N THR A 209 -16.50 -10.72 18.16
CA THR A 209 -15.97 -10.70 19.54
C THR A 209 -14.98 -11.85 19.74
N GLY A 210 -14.07 -11.70 20.72
CA GLY A 210 -13.13 -12.75 21.12
C GLY A 210 -11.74 -12.57 20.50
N THR A 211 -11.07 -13.67 20.15
CA THR A 211 -9.79 -13.64 19.43
C THR A 211 -9.99 -14.10 18.00
N CYS A 212 -9.66 -13.23 17.05
CA CYS A 212 -9.80 -13.47 15.62
C CYS A 212 -8.45 -13.62 14.94
N GLU A 213 -8.21 -14.76 14.30
CA GLU A 213 -7.12 -14.90 13.33
C GLU A 213 -7.53 -14.22 12.02
N VAL A 214 -6.79 -13.18 11.64
CA VAL A 214 -7.04 -12.44 10.41
C VAL A 214 -6.12 -12.96 9.32
N SER A 215 -6.70 -13.21 8.15
CA SER A 215 -5.98 -13.60 6.93
C SER A 215 -6.38 -12.69 5.76
N VAL A 216 -5.42 -12.34 4.91
CA VAL A 216 -5.63 -11.49 3.73
C VAL A 216 -5.37 -12.33 2.49
N HIS A 217 -6.32 -12.36 1.56
CA HIS A 217 -6.09 -12.92 0.24
C HIS A 217 -5.33 -11.90 -0.60
N VAL A 218 -4.24 -12.33 -1.24
CA VAL A 218 -3.53 -11.54 -2.22
C VAL A 218 -3.88 -12.10 -3.60
N PRO A 219 -4.56 -11.34 -4.47
CA PRO A 219 -4.99 -11.83 -5.77
C PRO A 219 -3.81 -12.02 -6.72
N ASN A 220 -4.05 -12.72 -7.83
CA ASN A 220 -3.10 -12.73 -8.95
C ASN A 220 -3.19 -11.41 -9.73
N GLY A 221 -2.11 -11.04 -10.41
CA GLY A 221 -2.10 -9.86 -11.27
C GLY A 221 -0.70 -9.33 -11.58
N SER A 222 -0.64 -8.36 -12.47
CA SER A 222 0.59 -7.62 -12.80
C SER A 222 1.00 -6.68 -11.66
N LEU A 223 2.13 -5.98 -11.82
CA LEU A 223 2.56 -4.94 -10.87
C LEU A 223 1.52 -3.82 -10.74
N GLU A 224 0.83 -3.49 -11.83
CA GLU A 224 -0.20 -2.45 -11.85
C GLU A 224 -1.47 -2.85 -11.12
N GLN A 225 -1.64 -4.15 -10.86
CA GLN A 225 -2.81 -4.68 -10.18
C GLN A 225 -2.48 -5.04 -8.72
N VAL A 226 -1.33 -5.68 -8.52
CA VAL A 226 -0.89 -6.30 -7.27
C VAL A 226 0.60 -6.03 -7.09
N GLY A 227 0.98 -4.77 -6.95
CA GLY A 227 2.34 -4.26 -6.88
C GLY A 227 2.85 -3.91 -5.49
N GLY A 228 2.03 -4.08 -4.45
CA GLY A 228 2.38 -3.72 -3.08
C GLY A 228 3.68 -4.33 -2.56
N ASN A 229 4.64 -3.48 -2.18
CA ASN A 229 5.95 -3.89 -1.68
C ASN A 229 6.59 -2.87 -0.72
N PRO A 230 6.32 -2.98 0.59
CA PRO A 230 5.22 -3.73 1.18
C PRO A 230 3.89 -2.96 1.06
N THR A 231 2.77 -3.68 1.21
CA THR A 231 1.47 -3.10 1.56
C THR A 231 1.31 -3.10 3.07
N VAL A 232 1.02 -1.95 3.65
CA VAL A 232 0.90 -1.79 5.10
C VAL A 232 -0.57 -1.78 5.51
N TYR A 233 -0.86 -2.47 6.61
CA TYR A 233 -2.19 -2.58 7.19
C TYR A 233 -2.20 -2.15 8.65
N TYR A 234 -3.26 -1.49 9.07
CA TYR A 234 -3.58 -1.19 10.46
C TYR A 234 -4.80 -1.98 10.91
N VAL A 235 -4.82 -2.34 12.19
CA VAL A 235 -5.93 -3.07 12.83
C VAL A 235 -6.47 -2.26 13.99
N PHE A 236 -7.79 -2.17 14.11
CA PHE A 236 -8.49 -1.41 15.15
C PHE A 236 -9.58 -2.25 15.81
N ASP A 237 -9.72 -2.14 17.15
CA ASP A 237 -10.77 -2.80 17.95
C ASP A 237 -11.99 -1.88 18.04
N ARG A 238 -12.52 -1.49 16.89
CA ARG A 238 -13.66 -0.58 16.76
C ARG A 238 -14.19 -0.60 15.34
N ASN A 239 -15.33 0.06 15.16
CA ASN A 239 -15.84 0.38 13.84
C ASN A 239 -15.13 1.63 13.30
N GLY A 240 -14.51 1.51 12.12
CA GLY A 240 -13.85 2.61 11.43
C GLY A 240 -12.38 2.79 11.81
N VAL A 241 -11.77 3.81 11.21
CA VAL A 241 -10.36 4.16 11.37
C VAL A 241 -10.24 5.48 12.14
N GLY A 242 -9.31 5.56 13.08
CA GLY A 242 -9.08 6.76 13.89
C GLY A 242 -8.42 6.45 15.23
N GLY A 243 -7.62 7.39 15.71
CA GLY A 243 -6.77 7.19 16.88
C GLY A 243 -5.64 6.19 16.62
N THR A 244 -5.08 5.64 17.69
CA THR A 244 -3.97 4.68 17.60
C THR A 244 -4.48 3.29 17.19
N PRO A 245 -3.92 2.67 16.14
CA PRO A 245 -4.24 1.28 15.82
C PRO A 245 -3.77 0.35 16.94
N MET A 246 -4.49 -0.76 17.16
CA MET A 246 -4.05 -1.77 18.14
C MET A 246 -2.78 -2.49 17.67
N ALA A 247 -2.64 -2.62 16.34
CA ALA A 247 -1.57 -3.35 15.70
C ALA A 247 -1.39 -2.89 14.25
N SER A 248 -0.24 -3.24 13.67
CA SER A 248 0.03 -3.08 12.26
C SER A 248 0.75 -4.31 11.72
N PHE A 249 0.57 -4.59 10.43
CA PHE A 249 1.32 -5.63 9.74
C PHE A 249 1.58 -5.21 8.28
N ALA A 250 2.52 -5.88 7.64
CA ALA A 250 2.92 -5.58 6.27
C ALA A 250 2.96 -6.86 5.44
N ILE A 251 2.48 -6.79 4.19
CA ILE A 251 2.52 -7.90 3.24
C ILE A 251 3.26 -7.44 1.99
N LYS A 252 4.30 -8.15 1.60
CA LYS A 252 4.91 -8.02 0.28
C LYS A 252 4.04 -8.75 -0.75
N GLN A 253 3.01 -8.08 -1.24
CA GLN A 253 1.96 -8.68 -2.08
C GLN A 253 2.51 -9.30 -3.36
N VAL A 254 3.52 -8.67 -3.95
CA VAL A 254 4.20 -9.18 -5.16
C VAL A 254 4.72 -10.62 -5.01
N ASP A 255 5.10 -11.02 -3.79
CA ASP A 255 5.64 -12.36 -3.49
C ASP A 255 4.56 -13.36 -3.02
N LYS A 256 3.33 -12.89 -2.79
CA LYS A 256 2.23 -13.66 -2.18
C LYS A 256 1.00 -13.78 -3.08
N ARG A 257 1.10 -13.39 -4.35
CA ARG A 257 0.00 -13.45 -5.31
C ARG A 257 -0.63 -14.85 -5.38
N GLY A 258 -1.96 -14.88 -5.37
CA GLY A 258 -2.77 -16.10 -5.35
C GLY A 258 -2.87 -16.80 -3.99
N GLN A 259 -2.33 -16.22 -2.91
CA GLN A 259 -2.26 -16.87 -1.59
C GLN A 259 -3.10 -16.17 -0.54
N TRP A 260 -3.57 -16.94 0.43
CA TRP A 260 -4.03 -16.42 1.72
C TRP A 260 -2.83 -16.26 2.66
N VAL A 261 -2.66 -15.05 3.20
CA VAL A 261 -1.58 -14.71 4.11
C VAL A 261 -2.18 -14.50 5.51
N VAL A 262 -1.77 -15.30 6.47
CA VAL A 262 -2.15 -15.12 7.88
C VAL A 262 -1.41 -13.88 8.42
N ALA A 263 -2.17 -12.88 8.87
CA ALA A 263 -1.64 -11.63 9.39
C ALA A 263 -1.38 -11.69 10.90
N GLY A 264 -2.15 -12.51 11.63
CA GLY A 264 -2.01 -12.70 13.06
C GLY A 264 -3.34 -12.85 13.78
N LYS A 265 -3.29 -12.90 15.11
CA LYS A 265 -4.47 -13.02 15.99
C LYS A 265 -4.70 -11.73 16.73
N PHE A 266 -5.92 -11.22 16.68
CA PHE A 266 -6.30 -9.92 17.24
C PHE A 266 -7.51 -10.08 18.16
N LYS A 267 -7.50 -9.34 19.28
CA LYS A 267 -8.67 -9.28 20.17
C LYS A 267 -9.70 -8.31 19.59
N ALA A 268 -10.98 -8.70 19.66
CA ALA A 268 -12.10 -7.88 19.22
C ALA A 268 -13.17 -7.81 20.31
N SER A 269 -13.68 -6.61 20.58
CA SER A 269 -14.65 -6.28 21.63
C SER A 269 -16.03 -5.94 21.04
N GLY A 270 -16.33 -6.44 19.84
CA GLY A 270 -17.60 -6.24 19.14
C GLY A 270 -17.42 -5.80 17.68
N ASN A 271 -16.30 -5.13 17.38
CA ASN A 271 -15.93 -4.77 16.01
C ASN A 271 -14.43 -4.95 15.80
N LEU A 272 -14.05 -5.37 14.60
CA LEU A 272 -12.67 -5.40 14.15
C LEU A 272 -12.59 -4.69 12.80
N THR A 273 -11.74 -3.68 12.69
CA THR A 273 -11.49 -2.97 11.44
C THR A 273 -10.07 -3.20 10.98
N VAL A 274 -9.89 -3.56 9.71
CA VAL A 274 -8.59 -3.63 9.03
C VAL A 274 -8.54 -2.53 7.99
N GLN A 275 -7.47 -1.75 7.98
CA GLN A 275 -7.23 -0.66 7.03
C GLN A 275 -6.00 -0.99 6.21
N LEU A 276 -6.07 -0.87 4.88
CA LEU A 276 -4.94 -0.93 3.96
C LEU A 276 -4.53 0.50 3.59
N LEU A 277 -3.26 0.83 3.83
CA LEU A 277 -2.70 2.16 3.56
C LEU A 277 -2.16 2.27 2.13
N SER A 278 -2.28 3.46 1.54
CA SER A 278 -1.79 3.78 0.19
C SER A 278 -0.27 3.96 0.09
N ARG A 279 0.48 3.92 1.21
CA ARG A 279 1.95 4.13 1.24
C ARG A 279 2.68 3.27 0.21
N GLY A 280 3.48 3.89 -0.67
CA GLY A 280 4.27 3.18 -1.67
C GLY A 280 4.72 4.11 -2.81
N GLN A 281 5.75 3.69 -3.55
CA GLN A 281 6.18 4.37 -4.77
C GLN A 281 5.65 3.62 -5.98
N ASP A 282 5.02 4.35 -6.90
CA ASP A 282 4.54 3.86 -8.18
C ASP A 282 5.41 4.34 -9.35
N TRP A 283 6.65 4.76 -9.10
CA TRP A 283 7.61 5.23 -10.10
C TRP A 283 9.03 4.79 -9.77
N ASN A 284 9.93 4.89 -10.74
CA ASN A 284 11.37 4.71 -10.58
C ASN A 284 12.15 5.65 -11.51
N GLY A 285 13.49 5.54 -11.53
CA GLY A 285 14.35 6.39 -12.37
C GLY A 285 14.08 6.32 -13.88
N SER A 286 13.35 5.31 -14.35
CA SER A 286 12.94 5.16 -15.76
C SER A 286 11.54 5.72 -16.05
N GLY A 287 10.77 6.08 -15.04
CA GLY A 287 9.42 6.64 -15.18
C GLY A 287 8.38 5.97 -14.28
N PRO A 288 7.08 6.19 -14.57
CA PRO A 288 5.99 5.61 -13.79
C PRO A 288 5.89 4.10 -14.02
N THR A 289 5.80 3.35 -12.93
CA THR A 289 5.51 1.91 -12.90
C THR A 289 4.02 1.63 -12.75
N TYR A 290 3.25 2.61 -12.24
CA TYR A 290 1.84 2.47 -11.89
C TYR A 290 1.58 1.28 -10.96
N ALA A 291 2.50 0.97 -10.05
CA ALA A 291 2.28 -0.08 -9.06
C ALA A 291 1.07 0.26 -8.17
N HIS A 292 0.22 -0.72 -7.89
CA HIS A 292 -0.95 -0.56 -7.00
C HIS A 292 -0.90 -1.54 -5.85
N HIS A 293 -1.52 -1.20 -4.73
CA HIS A 293 -1.86 -2.19 -3.69
C HIS A 293 -3.14 -2.91 -4.07
N ALA A 294 -3.22 -4.21 -3.83
CA ALA A 294 -4.44 -4.97 -4.03
C ALA A 294 -5.26 -5.07 -2.73
N ALA A 295 -6.48 -4.57 -2.75
CA ALA A 295 -7.49 -4.80 -1.73
C ALA A 295 -8.43 -5.93 -2.18
N SER A 296 -8.31 -7.10 -1.55
CA SER A 296 -9.09 -8.30 -1.86
C SER A 296 -9.84 -8.79 -0.62
N ALA A 297 -10.18 -10.08 -0.54
CA ALA A 297 -10.87 -10.66 0.58
C ALA A 297 -10.01 -10.64 1.85
N VAL A 298 -10.64 -10.34 2.98
CA VAL A 298 -10.08 -10.51 4.31
C VAL A 298 -10.98 -11.47 5.07
N LYS A 299 -10.36 -12.45 5.73
CA LYS A 299 -11.03 -13.46 6.53
C LYS A 299 -10.68 -13.27 8.00
N ALA A 300 -11.65 -13.41 8.88
CA ALA A 300 -11.51 -13.42 10.33
C ALA A 300 -12.09 -14.71 10.89
N ASP A 301 -11.22 -15.58 11.40
CA ASP A 301 -11.59 -16.81 12.09
C ASP A 301 -11.53 -16.57 13.60
N CYS A 302 -12.69 -16.40 14.23
CA CYS A 302 -12.82 -15.93 15.61
C CYS A 302 -13.25 -17.04 16.56
N THR A 303 -12.60 -17.12 17.72
CA THR A 303 -13.02 -17.94 18.86
C THR A 303 -13.45 -17.04 20.01
N ALA A 304 -14.56 -17.40 20.67
CA ALA A 304 -15.11 -16.68 21.82
C ALA A 304 -14.12 -16.60 22.99
#